data_AF-A0A7S0R2R5-F1
#
_entry.id   AF-A0A7S0R2R5-F1
#
_cell.length_a   1.000
_cell.length_b   1.000
_cell.length_c   1.000
_cell.angle_alpha   90.00
_cell.angle_beta   90.00
_cell.angle_gamma   90.00
#
_symmetry.space_group_name_H-M   'P 1'
#
loop_
_entity.id
_entity.type
_entity.pdbx_description
1 polymer ?
#
loop_
_entity_poly.entity_id
_entity_poly.type
_entity_poly.pdbx_seq_one_letter_code
_entity_poly.pdbx_strand_id
1 'polypeptide(L)'
;LFAFLRVSPVADVGIFNRTISRPLREGRPEAMERLCLLMRAVCLRRTKVACLTKAAALPDKTVQVVTVALDETHRAAYDDLFRSARVAVQAALERGGEDGAGLMTNYTSVLECLLRLRQACCSLGMLPPERLAAARAMLERFAREGGSKAAALPVEEAHKLFEALKALVEPVESGGEGAEEAEATECSVCLNELEEDRARILASCRHCFCCACLNRIVQ
;
A
#
# COMPACT_ATOMS: atom_id res chain seq x y z
N LEU A 1 -1.18 -13.11 -15.72
CA LEU A 1 -0.39 -13.37 -16.94
C LEU A 1 -0.77 -14.70 -17.63
N PHE A 2 -0.50 -15.87 -17.03
CA PHE A 2 -0.75 -17.16 -17.72
C PHE A 2 -2.21 -17.42 -18.09
N ALA A 3 -3.16 -16.99 -17.25
CA ALA A 3 -4.59 -17.02 -17.56
C ALA A 3 -4.93 -16.15 -18.80
N PHE A 4 -4.37 -14.94 -18.88
CA PHE A 4 -4.56 -14.02 -20.01
C PHE A 4 -4.01 -14.62 -21.33
N LEU A 5 -2.80 -15.20 -21.28
CA LEU A 5 -2.17 -15.87 -22.42
C LEU A 5 -2.75 -17.27 -22.70
N ARG A 6 -3.70 -17.75 -21.88
CA ARG A 6 -4.35 -19.06 -21.98
C ARG A 6 -3.36 -20.24 -22.07
N VAL A 7 -2.26 -20.17 -21.32
CA VAL A 7 -1.22 -21.22 -21.31
C VAL A 7 -1.68 -22.43 -20.48
N SER A 8 -2.16 -23.49 -21.12
CA SER A 8 -2.57 -24.72 -20.43
C SER A 8 -1.36 -25.52 -19.92
N PRO A 9 -1.43 -26.18 -18.73
CA PRO A 9 -2.54 -26.20 -17.78
C PRO A 9 -2.50 -25.08 -16.73
N VAL A 10 -1.43 -24.26 -16.73
CA VAL A 10 -1.17 -23.22 -15.71
C VAL A 10 -2.03 -21.96 -15.83
N ALA A 11 -2.84 -21.87 -16.89
CA ALA A 11 -3.91 -20.88 -17.03
C ALA A 11 -4.99 -21.08 -15.95
N ASP A 12 -5.19 -22.32 -15.49
CA ASP A 12 -6.04 -22.61 -14.35
C ASP A 12 -5.35 -22.20 -13.05
N VAL A 13 -6.00 -21.30 -12.29
CA VAL A 13 -5.45 -20.74 -11.05
C VAL A 13 -5.27 -21.82 -9.97
N GLY A 14 -6.14 -22.83 -9.92
CA GLY A 14 -6.03 -23.94 -8.97
C GLY A 14 -4.79 -24.81 -9.24
N ILE A 15 -4.53 -25.13 -10.50
CA ILE A 15 -3.33 -25.83 -10.94
C ILE A 15 -2.09 -24.99 -10.66
N PHE A 16 -2.09 -23.70 -11.03
CA PHE A 16 -0.97 -22.80 -10.76
C PHE A 16 -0.66 -22.71 -9.26
N ASN A 17 -1.68 -22.57 -8.42
CA ASN A 17 -1.49 -22.46 -6.98
C ASN A 17 -0.91 -23.73 -6.37
N ARG A 18 -1.42 -24.89 -6.76
CA ARG A 18 -0.97 -26.20 -6.26
C ARG A 18 0.43 -26.56 -6.74
N THR A 19 0.76 -26.24 -7.98
CA THR A 19 2.00 -26.70 -8.63
C THR A 19 3.14 -25.67 -8.57
N ILE A 20 2.85 -24.39 -8.39
CA ILE A 20 3.86 -23.31 -8.41
C ILE A 20 3.76 -22.44 -7.15
N SER A 21 2.64 -21.74 -6.92
CA SER A 21 2.54 -20.70 -5.86
C SER A 21 2.78 -21.22 -4.44
N ARG A 22 2.07 -22.29 -4.02
CA ARG A 22 2.22 -22.86 -2.68
C ARG A 22 3.59 -23.53 -2.50
N PRO A 23 4.06 -24.39 -3.42
CA PRO A 23 5.41 -24.95 -3.34
C PRO A 23 6.53 -23.89 -3.26
N LEU A 24 6.39 -22.75 -3.96
CA LEU A 24 7.32 -21.62 -3.86
C LEU A 24 7.30 -20.98 -2.48
N ARG A 25 6.12 -20.75 -1.90
CA ARG A 25 5.98 -20.23 -0.52
C ARG A 25 6.57 -21.17 0.52
N GLU A 26 6.49 -22.47 0.29
CA GLU A 26 7.13 -23.51 1.12
C GLU A 26 8.65 -23.63 0.88
N GLY A 27 9.23 -22.83 -0.03
CA GLY A 27 10.67 -22.83 -0.30
C GLY A 27 11.18 -24.04 -1.09
N ARG A 28 10.30 -24.79 -1.78
CA ARG A 28 10.72 -25.98 -2.53
C ARG A 28 11.43 -25.61 -3.85
N PRO A 29 12.67 -26.09 -4.09
CA PRO A 29 13.46 -25.68 -5.26
C PRO A 29 12.83 -26.11 -6.59
N GLU A 30 12.20 -27.29 -6.63
CA GLU A 30 11.49 -27.81 -7.81
C GLU A 30 10.41 -26.87 -8.35
N ALA A 31 9.81 -26.05 -7.48
CA ALA A 31 8.78 -25.09 -7.85
C ALA A 31 9.37 -23.92 -8.64
N MET A 32 10.57 -23.49 -8.25
CA MET A 32 11.32 -22.46 -8.96
C MET A 32 11.78 -22.97 -10.33
N GLU A 33 12.25 -24.22 -10.41
CA GLU A 33 12.65 -24.84 -11.68
C GLU A 33 11.47 -24.93 -12.65
N ARG A 34 10.31 -25.41 -12.18
CA ARG A 34 9.07 -25.44 -12.96
C ARG A 34 8.68 -24.05 -13.47
N LEU A 35 8.73 -23.03 -12.60
CA LEU A 35 8.43 -21.66 -13.00
C LEU A 35 9.44 -21.14 -14.03
N CYS A 36 10.73 -21.42 -13.85
CA CYS A 36 11.79 -21.03 -14.79
C CYS A 36 11.58 -21.67 -16.17
N LEU A 37 11.27 -22.97 -16.22
CA LEU A 37 10.97 -23.69 -17.47
C LEU A 37 9.76 -23.10 -18.18
N LEU A 38 8.67 -22.87 -17.44
CA LEU A 38 7.46 -22.25 -17.97
C LEU A 38 7.75 -20.85 -18.54
N MET A 39 8.45 -20.01 -17.77
CA MET A 39 8.81 -18.65 -18.21
C MET A 39 9.72 -18.68 -19.44
N ARG A 40 10.66 -19.63 -19.56
CA ARG A 40 11.49 -19.79 -20.76
C ARG A 40 10.68 -20.18 -22.00
N ALA A 41 9.62 -20.96 -21.83
CA ALA A 41 8.76 -21.38 -22.93
C ALA A 41 7.82 -20.26 -23.42
N VAL A 42 7.35 -19.39 -22.51
CA VAL A 42 6.29 -18.41 -22.81
C VAL A 42 6.77 -16.96 -22.89
N CYS A 43 7.97 -16.65 -22.39
CA CYS A 43 8.51 -15.30 -22.34
C CYS A 43 9.88 -15.23 -22.99
N LEU A 44 10.06 -14.24 -23.86
CA LEU A 44 11.38 -13.84 -24.34
C LEU A 44 11.90 -12.71 -23.46
N ARG A 45 12.97 -12.96 -22.68
CA ARG A 45 13.65 -11.94 -21.88
C ARG A 45 14.99 -11.58 -22.51
N ARG A 46 15.12 -10.35 -23.00
CA ARG A 46 16.38 -9.78 -23.50
C ARG A 46 16.99 -8.87 -22.44
N THR A 47 18.31 -8.92 -22.28
CA THR A 47 19.05 -8.01 -21.39
C THR A 47 19.90 -7.06 -22.23
N LYS A 48 20.15 -5.84 -21.72
CA LYS A 48 21.04 -4.88 -22.38
C LYS A 48 22.41 -5.52 -22.69
N VAL A 49 22.92 -6.33 -21.76
CA VAL A 49 24.19 -7.07 -21.93
C VAL A 49 24.13 -8.07 -23.09
N ALA A 50 23.02 -8.79 -23.27
CA ALA A 50 22.90 -9.80 -24.32
C ALA A 50 22.63 -9.22 -25.73
N CYS A 51 22.18 -7.96 -25.82
CA CYS A 51 21.71 -7.39 -27.09
C CYS A 51 22.57 -6.26 -27.63
N LEU A 52 23.38 -5.60 -26.80
CA LEU A 52 24.22 -4.50 -27.25
C LEU A 52 25.54 -5.04 -27.79
N THR A 53 25.86 -4.69 -29.04
CA THR A 53 27.17 -4.92 -29.63
C THR A 53 28.19 -3.94 -29.06
N LYS A 54 29.50 -4.21 -29.22
CA LYS A 54 30.55 -3.29 -28.76
C LYS A 54 30.41 -1.86 -29.33
N ALA A 55 29.84 -1.71 -30.53
CA ALA A 55 29.59 -0.42 -31.16
C ALA A 55 28.35 0.32 -30.61
N ALA A 56 27.48 -0.36 -29.85
CA ALA A 56 26.28 0.19 -29.21
C ALA A 56 26.33 0.00 -27.68
N ALA A 57 27.51 -0.16 -27.09
CA ALA A 57 27.67 -0.41 -25.67
C ALA A 57 27.22 0.81 -24.85
N LEU A 58 26.33 0.58 -23.87
CA LEU A 58 25.97 1.60 -22.91
C LEU A 58 27.14 1.83 -21.94
N PRO A 59 27.34 3.07 -21.46
CA PRO A 59 28.28 3.30 -20.37
C PRO A 59 27.85 2.56 -19.11
N ASP A 60 28.81 2.32 -18.23
CA ASP A 60 28.54 1.67 -16.95
C ASP A 60 27.54 2.48 -16.11
N LYS A 61 26.64 1.77 -15.44
CA LYS A 61 25.69 2.39 -14.52
C LYS A 61 26.45 2.80 -13.25
N THR A 62 26.65 4.08 -13.04
CA THR A 62 27.12 4.61 -11.75
C THR A 62 25.92 4.94 -10.87
N VAL A 63 25.88 4.40 -9.64
CA VAL A 63 24.89 4.77 -8.61
C VAL A 63 25.63 5.52 -7.53
N GLN A 64 25.21 6.75 -7.26
CA GLN A 64 25.73 7.56 -6.17
C GLN A 64 24.61 7.74 -5.15
N VAL A 65 24.90 7.38 -3.90
CA VAL A 65 23.99 7.61 -2.77
C VAL A 65 24.44 8.88 -2.08
N VAL A 66 23.61 9.92 -2.15
CA VAL A 66 23.86 11.20 -1.50
C VAL A 66 22.96 11.30 -0.28
N THR A 67 23.58 11.38 0.90
CA THR A 67 22.85 11.58 2.16
C THR A 67 22.55 13.06 2.35
N VAL A 68 21.28 13.40 2.49
CA VAL A 68 20.81 14.76 2.73
C VAL A 68 20.38 14.87 4.19
N ALA A 69 20.93 15.85 4.90
CA ALA A 69 20.48 16.18 6.25
C ALA A 69 19.18 16.99 6.16
N LEU A 70 18.17 16.63 6.96
CA LEU A 70 16.99 17.46 7.15
C LEU A 70 17.41 18.76 7.85
N ASP A 71 16.85 19.88 7.40
CA ASP A 71 16.93 21.15 8.11
C ASP A 71 16.20 21.07 9.46
N GLU A 72 16.34 22.10 10.29
CA GLU A 72 15.77 22.11 11.65
C GLU A 72 14.23 21.98 11.64
N THR A 73 13.56 22.63 10.68
CA THR A 73 12.10 22.62 10.56
C THR A 73 11.56 21.26 10.11
N HIS A 74 12.15 20.64 9.08
CA HIS A 74 11.78 19.30 8.63
C HIS A 74 12.15 18.26 9.69
N ARG A 75 13.30 18.42 10.37
CA ARG A 75 13.70 17.53 11.46
C ARG A 75 12.69 17.55 12.60
N ALA A 76 12.28 18.72 13.06
CA ALA A 76 11.30 18.85 14.14
C ALA A 76 9.95 18.19 13.76
N ALA A 77 9.44 18.45 12.56
CA ALA A 77 8.20 17.83 12.08
C ALA A 77 8.32 16.30 11.94
N TYR A 78 9.45 15.82 11.41
CA TYR A 78 9.75 14.39 11.32
C TYR A 78 9.79 13.73 12.71
N ASP A 79 10.46 14.35 13.68
CA ASP A 79 10.62 13.81 15.03
C ASP A 79 9.29 13.79 15.80
N ASP A 80 8.39 14.76 15.57
CA ASP A 80 7.02 14.76 16.10
C ASP A 80 6.20 13.58 15.53
N LEU A 81 6.25 13.38 14.21
CA LEU A 81 5.60 12.25 13.54
C LEU A 81 6.21 10.91 13.98
N PHE A 82 7.52 10.85 14.17
CA PHE A 82 8.20 9.62 14.53
C PHE A 82 7.87 9.20 15.96
N ARG A 83 7.89 10.16 16.90
CA ARG A 83 7.54 9.89 18.30
C ARG A 83 6.07 9.48 18.43
N SER A 84 5.16 10.18 17.77
CA SER A 84 3.73 9.81 17.79
C SER A 84 3.48 8.43 17.17
N ALA A 85 4.09 8.13 16.02
CA ALA A 85 4.01 6.82 15.39
C ALA A 85 4.57 5.70 16.27
N ARG A 86 5.71 5.92 16.94
CA ARG A 86 6.28 4.93 17.87
C ARG A 86 5.33 4.58 19.01
N VAL A 87 4.70 5.59 19.61
CA VAL A 87 3.75 5.36 20.69
C VAL A 87 2.52 4.59 20.20
N ALA A 88 1.99 4.95 19.02
CA ALA A 88 0.85 4.24 18.43
C ALA A 88 1.18 2.77 18.10
N VAL A 89 2.35 2.51 17.51
CA VAL A 89 2.79 1.15 17.17
C VAL A 89 3.04 0.32 18.42
N GLN A 90 3.67 0.88 19.45
CA GLN A 90 3.88 0.18 20.72
C GLN A 90 2.54 -0.21 21.37
N ALA A 91 1.57 0.71 21.39
CA ALA A 91 0.23 0.44 21.90
C ALA A 91 -0.52 -0.66 21.11
N ALA A 92 -0.27 -0.77 19.80
CA ALA A 92 -0.85 -1.82 18.96
C ALA A 92 -0.20 -3.19 19.21
N LEU A 93 1.11 -3.22 19.46
CA LEU A 93 1.85 -4.44 19.80
C LEU A 93 1.43 -5.00 21.17
N GLU A 94 1.29 -4.14 22.18
CA GLU A 94 0.89 -4.55 23.53
C GLU A 94 -0.52 -5.20 23.57
N ARG A 95 -1.42 -4.82 22.65
CA ARG A 95 -2.76 -5.45 22.50
C ARG A 95 -2.73 -6.80 21.78
N GLY A 96 -1.70 -7.03 20.97
CA GLY A 96 -1.61 -8.18 20.08
C GLY A 96 -1.10 -9.47 20.72
N GLY A 97 -0.68 -9.41 21.98
CA GLY A 97 0.04 -10.51 22.65
C GLY A 97 1.41 -10.78 22.02
N GLU A 98 2.11 -11.80 22.52
CA GLU A 98 3.44 -12.22 22.03
C GLU A 98 3.44 -12.72 20.57
N ASP A 99 2.27 -13.07 20.02
CA ASP A 99 2.10 -13.66 18.69
C ASP A 99 2.03 -12.63 17.54
N GLY A 100 2.12 -11.32 17.82
CA GLY A 100 2.15 -10.28 16.79
C GLY A 100 0.86 -10.13 15.98
N ALA A 101 -0.22 -10.82 16.36
CA ALA A 101 -1.52 -10.77 15.69
C ALA A 101 -2.12 -9.35 15.66
N GLY A 102 -1.88 -8.55 16.71
CA GLY A 102 -2.30 -7.15 16.79
C GLY A 102 -1.59 -6.20 15.80
N LEU A 103 -0.43 -6.61 15.25
CA LEU A 103 0.25 -5.84 14.21
C LEU A 103 -0.37 -6.08 12.83
N MET A 104 -0.83 -7.30 12.57
CA MET A 104 -1.50 -7.65 11.32
C MET A 104 -2.90 -7.03 11.23
N THR A 105 -3.60 -6.87 12.35
CA THR A 105 -4.91 -6.17 12.38
C THR A 105 -4.78 -4.66 12.14
N ASN A 106 -3.65 -4.06 12.52
CA ASN A 106 -3.39 -2.61 12.35
C ASN A 106 -2.35 -2.31 11.26
N TYR A 107 -2.11 -3.24 10.33
CA TYR A 107 -1.03 -3.13 9.34
C TYR A 107 -1.17 -1.86 8.48
N THR A 108 -2.39 -1.51 8.06
CA THR A 108 -2.70 -0.28 7.32
C THR A 108 -2.29 0.98 8.10
N SER A 109 -2.52 0.99 9.42
CA SER A 109 -2.17 2.11 10.30
C SER A 109 -0.67 2.32 10.39
N VAL A 110 0.08 1.22 10.50
CA VAL A 110 1.55 1.28 10.53
C VAL A 110 2.09 1.76 9.19
N LEU A 111 1.53 1.28 8.08
CA LEU A 111 1.92 1.73 6.75
C LEU A 111 1.61 3.21 6.52
N GLU A 112 0.50 3.73 7.03
CA GLU A 112 0.17 5.14 6.94
C GLU A 112 1.16 5.99 7.75
N CYS A 113 1.52 5.57 8.96
CA CYS A 113 2.54 6.26 9.76
C CYS A 113 3.90 6.31 9.02
N LEU A 114 4.30 5.19 8.43
CA LEU A 114 5.52 5.12 7.61
C LEU A 114 5.43 5.99 6.36
N LEU A 115 4.25 6.07 5.73
CA LEU A 115 4.00 6.95 4.59
C LEU A 115 4.18 8.41 4.99
N ARG A 116 3.62 8.85 6.11
CA ARG A 116 3.78 10.24 6.59
C ARG A 116 5.24 10.57 6.91
N LEU A 117 5.98 9.66 7.52
CA LEU A 117 7.43 9.85 7.73
C LEU A 117 8.19 10.00 6.41
N ARG A 118 7.86 9.19 5.40
CA ARG A 118 8.46 9.29 4.06
C ARG A 118 8.10 10.60 3.37
N GLN A 119 6.86 11.06 3.50
CA GLN A 119 6.42 12.35 2.98
C GLN A 119 7.19 13.50 3.64
N ALA A 120 7.37 13.45 4.96
CA ALA A 120 8.15 14.44 5.71
C ALA A 120 9.62 14.52 5.24
N CYS A 121 10.22 13.38 4.84
CA CYS A 121 11.57 13.36 4.25
C CYS A 121 11.64 14.00 2.85
N CYS A 122 10.55 14.02 2.10
CA CYS A 122 10.50 14.60 0.74
C CYS A 122 10.16 16.09 0.77
N SER A 123 9.05 16.45 1.44
CA SER A 123 8.57 17.84 1.58
C SER A 123 7.47 17.91 2.63
N LEU A 124 7.51 18.92 3.50
CA LEU A 124 6.43 19.16 4.47
C LEU A 124 5.09 19.51 3.81
N GLY A 125 5.09 20.01 2.57
CA GLY A 125 3.85 20.30 1.82
C GLY A 125 3.05 19.07 1.40
N MET A 126 3.64 17.87 1.49
CA MET A 126 2.93 16.60 1.23
C MET A 126 2.20 16.06 2.46
N LEU A 127 2.41 16.69 3.62
CA LEU A 127 1.73 16.31 4.85
C LEU A 127 0.43 17.10 4.97
N PRO A 128 -0.70 16.43 5.24
CA PRO A 128 -1.91 17.14 5.67
C PRO A 128 -1.59 17.88 6.98
N PRO A 129 -1.90 19.19 7.08
CA PRO A 129 -1.56 19.99 8.25
C PRO A 129 -2.19 19.44 9.54
N GLU A 130 -3.37 18.81 9.42
CA GLU A 130 -4.09 18.17 10.51
C GLU A 130 -3.30 17.00 11.10
N ARG A 131 -2.53 16.26 10.26
CA ARG A 131 -1.73 15.12 10.75
C ARG A 131 -0.63 15.57 11.69
N LEU A 132 0.08 16.62 11.32
CA LEU A 132 1.18 17.15 12.14
C LEU A 132 0.63 17.79 13.41
N ALA A 133 -0.47 18.54 13.31
CA ALA A 133 -1.16 19.10 14.47
C ALA A 133 -1.62 18.00 15.45
N ALA A 134 -2.24 16.94 14.93
CA ALA A 134 -2.69 15.81 15.75
C ALA A 134 -1.53 15.07 16.42
N ALA A 135 -0.41 14.87 15.71
CA ALA A 135 0.80 14.27 16.27
C ALA A 135 1.36 15.10 17.44
N ARG A 136 1.40 16.43 17.31
CA ARG A 136 1.85 17.33 18.38
C ARG A 136 0.91 17.32 19.58
N ALA A 137 -0.40 17.45 19.35
CA ALA A 137 -1.40 17.41 20.40
C ALA A 137 -1.36 16.10 21.20
N MET A 138 -1.18 14.97 20.50
CA MET A 138 -0.99 13.67 21.13
C MET A 138 0.24 13.64 22.05
N LEU A 139 1.40 14.11 21.58
CA LEU A 139 2.62 14.16 22.38
C LEU A 139 2.49 15.08 23.60
N GLU A 140 1.79 16.22 23.47
CA GLU A 140 1.52 17.13 24.58
C GLU A 140 0.64 16.49 25.66
N ARG A 141 -0.39 15.72 25.26
CA ARG A 141 -1.22 14.96 26.21
C ARG A 141 -0.40 13.95 26.98
N PHE A 142 0.46 13.20 26.28
CA PHE A 142 1.40 12.27 26.93
C PHE A 142 2.36 12.94 27.91
N ALA A 143 2.83 14.15 27.60
CA ALA A 143 3.73 14.88 28.47
C ALA A 143 3.02 15.37 29.76
N ARG A 144 1.74 15.76 29.66
CA ARG A 144 0.94 16.26 30.80
C ARG A 144 0.51 15.17 31.78
N GLU A 145 0.27 13.96 31.30
CA GLU A 145 -0.22 12.85 32.13
C GLU A 145 0.87 12.20 33.00
N GLY A 146 2.07 12.81 33.12
CA GLY A 146 3.07 12.45 34.11
C GLY A 146 3.73 11.09 33.82
N GLY A 147 4.56 11.07 32.78
CA GLY A 147 5.26 9.88 32.30
C GLY A 147 5.98 9.11 33.41
N SER A 148 5.40 7.98 33.81
CA SER A 148 6.14 6.85 34.34
C SER A 148 5.67 5.61 33.60
N LYS A 149 6.55 5.16 32.70
CA LYS A 149 6.39 4.13 31.66
C LYS A 149 5.59 4.62 30.46
N ALA A 150 6.01 4.13 29.30
CA ALA A 150 5.36 4.25 28.00
C ALA A 150 3.97 3.60 28.04
N ALA A 151 3.07 4.17 28.83
CA ALA A 151 1.67 3.79 28.88
C ALA A 151 1.10 4.21 27.54
N ALA A 152 0.89 3.21 26.69
CA ALA A 152 0.11 3.24 25.47
C ALA A 152 -1.03 4.26 25.54
N LEU A 153 -1.36 4.92 24.41
CA LEU A 153 -2.68 5.55 24.33
C LEU A 153 -3.69 4.49 24.75
N PRO A 154 -4.67 4.86 25.58
CA PRO A 154 -5.81 4.00 25.79
C PRO A 154 -6.36 3.59 24.44
N VAL A 155 -6.77 2.32 24.35
CA VAL A 155 -7.07 1.63 23.10
C VAL A 155 -7.96 2.42 22.17
N GLU A 156 -8.95 3.01 22.83
CA GLU A 156 -10.00 3.87 22.34
C GLU A 156 -9.52 5.18 21.74
N GLU A 157 -8.49 5.83 22.30
CA GLU A 157 -8.04 7.14 21.80
C GLU A 157 -7.11 7.01 20.60
N ALA A 158 -6.28 5.96 20.56
CA ALA A 158 -5.56 5.62 19.34
C ALA A 158 -6.53 5.24 18.22
N HIS A 159 -7.63 4.57 18.54
CA HIS A 159 -8.67 4.20 17.57
C HIS A 159 -9.49 5.43 17.12
N LYS A 160 -9.84 6.35 18.03
CA LYS A 160 -10.50 7.62 17.68
C LYS A 160 -9.60 8.52 16.86
N LEU A 161 -8.31 8.58 17.18
CA LEU A 161 -7.32 9.24 16.35
C LEU A 161 -7.27 8.55 14.99
N PHE A 162 -7.21 7.23 14.94
CA PHE A 162 -7.19 6.46 13.70
C PHE A 162 -8.42 6.69 12.81
N GLU A 163 -9.63 6.72 13.39
CA GLU A 163 -10.88 7.04 12.69
C GLU A 163 -10.91 8.50 12.21
N ALA A 164 -10.45 9.46 13.04
CA ALA A 164 -10.34 10.86 12.63
C ALA A 164 -9.35 11.05 11.47
N LEU A 165 -8.31 10.21 11.39
CA LEU A 165 -7.32 10.23 10.33
C LEU A 165 -7.80 9.54 9.05
N LYS A 166 -8.65 8.52 9.18
CA LYS A 166 -9.36 7.87 8.08
C LYS A 166 -10.41 8.82 7.47
N ALA A 167 -11.12 9.58 8.30
CA ALA A 167 -12.09 10.60 7.89
C ALA A 167 -11.47 11.85 7.21
N LEU A 168 -10.15 12.00 7.25
CA LEU A 168 -9.43 13.02 6.46
C LEU A 168 -8.98 12.52 5.09
N VAL A 169 -9.22 11.23 4.81
CA VAL A 169 -8.92 10.56 3.54
C VAL A 169 -10.21 10.08 2.86
N GLU A 170 -11.25 9.78 3.62
CA GLU A 170 -12.61 9.60 3.13
C GLU A 170 -13.33 10.96 3.11
N PRO A 171 -14.03 11.35 2.02
CA PRO A 171 -14.83 12.56 2.02
C PRO A 171 -15.85 12.49 3.16
N VAL A 172 -16.03 13.61 3.86
CA VAL A 172 -17.01 13.76 4.92
C VAL A 172 -18.41 13.50 4.35
N GLU A 173 -18.98 12.32 4.59
CA GLU A 173 -20.44 12.13 4.50
C GLU A 173 -21.09 12.84 5.69
N SER A 174 -21.13 14.18 5.64
CA SER A 174 -22.06 14.96 6.44
C SER A 174 -23.42 14.87 5.77
N GLY A 175 -24.36 14.21 6.44
CA GLY A 175 -25.75 14.13 6.01
C GLY A 175 -26.30 15.50 5.64
N GLY A 176 -26.77 15.61 4.41
CA GLY A 176 -27.40 16.80 3.84
C GLY A 176 -27.62 16.59 2.35
N GLU A 177 -28.88 16.54 1.96
CA GLU A 177 -29.39 16.32 0.60
C GLU A 177 -28.79 17.32 -0.41
N GLY A 178 -28.27 16.82 -1.55
CA GLY A 178 -28.10 17.61 -2.78
C GLY A 178 -26.68 17.68 -3.39
N ALA A 179 -26.52 17.04 -4.56
CA ALA A 179 -25.61 17.30 -5.69
C ALA A 179 -24.11 17.55 -5.41
N GLU A 180 -23.21 16.59 -5.69
CA GLU A 180 -22.46 16.38 -6.96
C GLU A 180 -20.99 16.82 -6.84
N GLU A 181 -20.08 15.85 -6.69
CA GLU A 181 -18.82 15.78 -7.43
C GLU A 181 -18.39 14.29 -7.43
N ALA A 182 -18.69 13.63 -8.55
CA ALA A 182 -18.57 12.19 -8.76
C ALA A 182 -17.12 11.70 -8.58
N GLU A 183 -16.92 10.78 -7.64
CA GLU A 183 -15.67 10.02 -7.51
C GLU A 183 -15.54 9.13 -8.77
N ALA A 184 -14.63 9.49 -9.68
CA ALA A 184 -14.49 8.82 -10.98
C ALA A 184 -14.24 7.32 -10.78
N THR A 185 -15.21 6.50 -11.17
CA THR A 185 -15.19 5.07 -10.88
C THR A 185 -14.38 4.34 -11.95
N GLU A 186 -13.23 3.74 -11.63
CA GLU A 186 -12.40 3.10 -12.66
C GLU A 186 -12.87 1.68 -13.03
N CYS A 187 -12.71 1.32 -14.31
CA CYS A 187 -12.97 -0.05 -14.76
C CYS A 187 -11.89 -1.03 -14.28
N SER A 188 -12.28 -2.07 -13.53
CA SER A 188 -11.41 -3.15 -13.04
C SER A 188 -10.71 -4.00 -14.12
N VAL A 189 -10.91 -3.70 -15.41
CA VAL A 189 -10.37 -4.47 -16.55
C VAL A 189 -9.48 -3.61 -17.43
N CYS A 190 -9.97 -2.45 -17.87
CA CYS A 190 -9.21 -1.56 -18.75
C CYS A 190 -8.59 -0.37 -18.02
N LEU A 191 -8.88 -0.18 -16.73
CA LEU A 191 -8.39 0.91 -15.89
C LEU A 191 -8.71 2.31 -16.44
N ASN A 192 -9.75 2.42 -17.27
CA ASN A 192 -10.24 3.73 -17.70
C ASN A 192 -11.17 4.28 -16.63
N GLU A 193 -11.07 5.59 -16.40
CA GLU A 193 -12.05 6.37 -15.64
C GLU A 193 -13.44 6.21 -16.27
N LEU A 194 -14.46 5.96 -15.45
CA LEU A 194 -15.84 5.87 -15.87
C LEU A 194 -16.66 6.96 -15.19
N GLU A 195 -17.51 7.59 -15.99
CA GLU A 195 -18.66 8.35 -15.50
C GLU A 195 -19.64 7.38 -14.81
N GLU A 196 -20.34 7.86 -13.77
CA GLU A 196 -21.24 7.04 -12.94
C GLU A 196 -22.33 6.30 -13.75
N ASP A 197 -22.77 6.87 -14.88
CA ASP A 197 -23.77 6.30 -15.78
C ASP A 197 -23.25 5.11 -16.63
N ARG A 198 -21.93 4.96 -16.73
CA ARG A 198 -21.25 3.94 -17.54
C ARG A 198 -20.58 2.85 -16.69
N ALA A 199 -20.58 3.03 -15.38
CA ALA A 199 -20.10 2.08 -14.40
C ALA A 199 -21.13 0.96 -14.14
N ARG A 200 -20.68 -0.31 -14.21
CA ARG A 200 -21.46 -1.48 -13.81
C ARG A 200 -20.81 -2.13 -12.59
N ILE A 201 -21.51 -2.13 -11.48
CA ILE A 201 -21.02 -2.65 -10.20
C ILE A 201 -21.67 -4.00 -9.91
N LEU A 202 -20.86 -5.03 -9.67
CA LEU A 202 -21.37 -6.35 -9.31
C LEU A 202 -21.85 -6.37 -7.85
N ALA A 203 -23.12 -6.72 -7.63
CA ALA A 203 -23.72 -6.69 -6.29
C ALA A 203 -23.05 -7.62 -5.25
N SER A 204 -22.41 -8.70 -5.70
CA SER A 204 -21.77 -9.68 -4.82
C SER A 204 -20.38 -9.28 -4.32
N CYS A 205 -19.63 -8.48 -5.09
CA CYS A 205 -18.22 -8.18 -4.82
C CYS A 205 -17.81 -6.71 -5.02
N ARG A 206 -18.77 -5.85 -5.41
CA ARG A 206 -18.63 -4.40 -5.62
C ARG A 206 -17.52 -3.95 -6.60
N HIS A 207 -17.01 -4.84 -7.44
CA HIS A 207 -16.10 -4.44 -8.51
C HIS A 207 -16.84 -3.65 -9.61
N CYS A 208 -16.22 -2.57 -10.09
CA CYS A 208 -16.73 -1.70 -11.14
C CYS A 208 -16.17 -2.06 -12.53
N PHE A 209 -17.01 -2.04 -13.56
CA PHE A 209 -16.67 -2.35 -14.95
C PHE A 209 -17.33 -1.41 -15.95
N CYS A 210 -16.68 -1.12 -17.07
CA CYS A 210 -17.36 -0.51 -18.21
C CYS A 210 -18.19 -1.56 -18.96
N CYS A 211 -19.28 -1.15 -19.61
CA CYS A 211 -20.17 -2.05 -20.35
C CYS A 211 -19.43 -2.92 -21.38
N ALA A 212 -18.41 -2.39 -22.06
CA ALA A 212 -17.62 -3.13 -23.03
C ALA A 212 -16.78 -4.25 -22.38
N CYS A 213 -16.20 -3.99 -21.20
CA CYS A 213 -15.42 -4.98 -20.47
C CYS A 213 -16.32 -6.01 -19.79
N LEU A 214 -17.46 -5.59 -19.23
CA LEU A 214 -18.40 -6.51 -18.59
C LEU A 214 -19.02 -7.48 -19.62
N ASN A 215 -19.46 -6.98 -20.78
CA ASN A 215 -20.04 -7.82 -21.83
C ASN A 215 -19.04 -8.82 -22.43
N ARG A 216 -17.73 -8.53 -22.37
CA ARG A 216 -16.67 -9.48 -22.73
C ARG A 216 -16.43 -10.56 -21.68
N ILE A 217 -16.84 -10.32 -20.43
CA ILE A 217 -16.65 -11.24 -19.30
C ILE A 217 -17.91 -12.09 -19.04
N VAL A 218 -19.10 -11.58 -19.37
CA VAL A 218 -20.41 -12.23 -19.11
C VAL A 218 -20.89 -13.11 -20.29
N GLN A 219 -20.15 -13.15 -21.42
CA GLN A 219 -20.31 -14.18 -22.46
C GLN A 219 -19.51 -15.44 -22.10
#